data_AF-A0A3M0XZN9-F1
#
_entry.id   AF-A0A3M0XZN9-F1
#
_cell.length_a   1.000
_cell.length_b   1.000
_cell.length_c   1.000
_cell.angle_alpha   90.00
_cell.angle_beta   90.00
_cell.angle_gamma   90.00
#
_symmetry.space_group_name_H-M   'P 1'
#
loop_
_entity.id
_entity.type
_entity.pdbx_description
1 polymer ?
#
loop_
_entity_poly.entity_id
_entity_poly.type
_entity_poly.pdbx_seq_one_letter_code
_entity_poly.pdbx_strand_id
1 'polypeptide(L)'
;MLAGIELAVKGETLEEKAASFLDALVAGGLAEFPDDTAKEGDTACRHVPGVRVPAAVLEGILAVRRCGLTNMLDRPVVADLAEKLGFPDAARWIETHPRDYAEGVFRGFEAEEGGGR
;
A
#
# COMPACT_ATOMS: atom_id res chain seq x y z
N MET A 1 31.38 2.75 -8.63
CA MET A 1 31.99 1.42 -8.41
C MET A 1 31.42 0.91 -7.10
N LEU A 2 30.48 -0.03 -7.13
CA LEU A 2 30.08 -0.73 -5.91
C LEU A 2 31.27 -1.61 -5.51
N ALA A 3 31.76 -1.45 -4.28
CA ALA A 3 32.86 -2.25 -3.76
C ALA A 3 32.52 -3.73 -3.92
N GLY A 4 33.43 -4.53 -4.48
CA GLY A 4 33.28 -5.98 -4.54
C GLY A 4 33.29 -6.54 -3.13
N ILE A 5 32.12 -6.84 -2.59
CA ILE A 5 31.98 -7.45 -1.28
C ILE A 5 32.22 -8.94 -1.47
N GLU A 6 33.34 -9.46 -0.96
CA GLU A 6 33.56 -10.90 -0.88
C GLU A 6 32.72 -11.47 0.27
N LEU A 7 31.57 -12.06 -0.06
CA LEU A 7 30.70 -12.73 0.89
C LEU A 7 31.23 -14.16 1.12
N ALA A 8 32.00 -14.34 2.19
CA ALA A 8 32.44 -15.67 2.62
C ALA A 8 31.31 -16.38 3.38
N VAL A 9 30.69 -17.38 2.75
CA VAL A 9 29.66 -18.22 3.37
C VAL A 9 30.33 -19.41 4.06
N LYS A 10 30.04 -19.61 5.34
CA LYS A 10 30.54 -20.72 6.18
C LYS A 10 29.43 -21.74 6.43
N GLY A 11 29.81 -22.96 6.80
CA GLY A 11 28.87 -24.04 7.18
C GLY A 11 29.02 -25.30 6.34
N GLU A 12 28.66 -26.44 6.92
CA GLU A 12 28.72 -27.75 6.24
C GLU A 12 27.33 -28.15 5.71
N THR A 13 26.29 -27.80 6.46
CA THR A 13 24.89 -28.04 6.09
C THR A 13 24.28 -26.85 5.32
N LEU A 14 23.14 -27.08 4.67
CA LEU A 14 22.43 -26.04 3.90
C LEU A 14 21.90 -24.93 4.81
N GLU A 15 21.38 -25.28 5.98
CA GLU A 15 20.82 -24.33 6.95
C GLU A 15 21.90 -23.41 7.52
N GLU A 16 23.07 -23.97 7.89
CA GLU A 16 24.21 -23.17 8.38
C GLU A 16 24.76 -22.23 7.32
N LYS A 17 24.81 -22.68 6.06
CA LYS A 17 25.22 -21.83 4.94
C LYS A 17 24.21 -20.72 4.69
N ALA A 18 22.92 -21.01 4.79
CA ALA A 18 21.88 -20.00 4.66
C ALA A 18 22.01 -18.94 5.76
N ALA A 19 22.15 -19.36 7.02
CA ALA A 19 22.34 -18.44 8.15
C ALA A 19 23.60 -17.57 7.97
N SER A 20 24.76 -18.18 7.67
CA SER A 20 26.01 -17.45 7.45
C SER A 20 25.93 -16.47 6.28
N PHE A 21 25.16 -16.78 5.24
CA PHE A 21 24.96 -15.88 4.11
C PHE A 21 24.12 -14.67 4.50
N LEU A 22 23.01 -14.89 5.23
CA LEU A 22 22.15 -13.80 5.70
C LEU A 22 22.91 -12.85 6.64
N ASP A 23 23.72 -13.38 7.55
CA ASP A 23 24.59 -12.57 8.42
C ASP A 23 25.58 -11.72 7.62
N ALA A 24 26.16 -12.29 6.56
CA ALA A 24 27.12 -11.58 5.72
C ALA A 24 26.45 -10.45 4.92
N LEU A 25 25.19 -10.63 4.48
CA LEU A 25 24.42 -9.57 3.84
C LEU A 25 24.11 -8.40 4.78
N VAL A 26 23.75 -8.71 6.03
CA VAL A 26 23.51 -7.69 7.06
C VAL A 26 24.79 -6.94 7.38
N ALA A 27 25.90 -7.65 7.59
CA ALA A 27 27.20 -7.04 7.85
C ALA A 27 27.70 -6.16 6.68
N GLY A 28 27.33 -6.52 5.45
CA GLY A 28 27.59 -5.73 4.24
C GLY A 28 26.65 -4.54 4.03
N GLY A 29 25.64 -4.36 4.89
CA GLY A 29 24.62 -3.30 4.73
C GLY A 29 23.68 -3.52 3.54
N LEU A 30 23.61 -4.76 3.03
CA LEU A 30 22.75 -5.13 1.90
C LEU A 30 21.37 -5.61 2.35
N ALA A 31 21.23 -5.94 3.63
CA ALA A 31 19.98 -6.37 4.23
C ALA A 31 19.87 -5.82 5.66
N GLU A 32 18.65 -5.51 6.07
CA GLU A 32 18.30 -5.24 7.47
C GLU A 32 17.15 -6.20 7.78
N PHE A 33 17.31 -7.02 8.83
CA PHE A 33 16.20 -7.79 9.35
C PHE A 33 15.48 -6.95 10.40
N PRO A 34 14.15 -6.86 10.33
CA PRO A 34 13.40 -6.33 11.47
C PRO A 34 13.54 -7.24 12.69
N ASP A 35 13.51 -6.64 13.87
CA ASP A 35 13.42 -7.40 15.11
C ASP A 35 12.09 -8.15 15.20
N ASP A 36 12.11 -9.42 15.60
CA ASP A 36 10.92 -10.27 15.84
C ASP A 36 10.03 -9.77 17.00
N THR A 37 10.43 -8.69 17.68
CA THR A 37 9.60 -7.98 18.66
C THR A 37 8.70 -6.93 18.02
N ALA A 38 8.89 -6.64 16.73
CA ALA A 38 7.95 -5.88 15.93
C ALA A 38 6.65 -6.68 15.89
N LYS A 39 5.62 -6.17 16.56
CA LYS A 39 4.26 -6.68 16.39
C LYS A 39 3.97 -6.71 14.89
N GLU A 40 3.37 -7.80 14.42
CA GLU A 40 2.87 -7.97 13.06
C GLU A 40 2.17 -6.67 12.62
N GLY A 41 2.89 -5.83 11.84
CA GLY A 41 2.52 -4.43 11.63
C GLY A 41 3.69 -3.46 11.39
N ASP A 42 4.86 -3.67 12.01
CA ASP A 42 5.97 -2.68 11.89
C ASP A 42 6.90 -2.89 10.68
N THR A 43 6.95 -4.07 10.08
CA THR A 43 7.83 -4.35 8.90
C THR A 43 7.11 -4.52 7.57
N ALA A 44 5.80 -4.30 7.50
CA ALA A 44 5.13 -4.26 6.22
C ALA A 44 5.34 -2.88 5.57
N CYS A 45 6.40 -2.74 4.78
CA CYS A 45 6.53 -1.65 3.79
C CYS A 45 6.14 -0.26 4.32
N ARG A 46 6.59 0.17 5.51
CA ARG A 46 6.27 1.48 6.12
C ARG A 46 4.86 1.95 5.74
N HIS A 47 3.81 1.24 6.20
CA HIS A 47 2.41 1.51 5.84
C HIS A 47 2.17 3.02 5.74
N VAL A 48 2.14 3.54 4.50
CA VAL A 48 1.83 4.94 4.25
C VAL A 48 0.32 5.00 4.39
N PRO A 49 -0.22 5.68 5.41
CA PRO A 49 -1.66 5.67 5.64
C PRO A 49 -2.38 6.13 4.38
N GLY A 50 -3.41 5.37 3.99
CA GLY A 50 -4.23 5.69 2.84
C GLY A 50 -4.99 7.01 3.01
N VAL A 51 -5.61 7.48 1.93
CA VAL A 51 -6.47 8.67 2.02
C VAL A 51 -7.75 8.30 2.74
N ARG A 52 -8.00 8.96 3.87
CA ARG A 52 -9.22 8.77 4.66
C ARG A 52 -10.40 9.45 3.97
N VAL A 53 -11.47 8.70 3.79
CA VAL A 53 -12.71 9.15 3.16
C VAL A 53 -13.93 8.66 3.94
N PRO A 54 -15.07 9.35 3.86
CA PRO A 54 -16.31 8.85 4.43
C PRO A 54 -16.65 7.44 3.92
N ALA A 55 -17.21 6.58 4.77
CA ALA A 55 -17.51 5.19 4.41
C ALA A 55 -18.39 5.06 3.15
N ALA A 56 -19.39 5.94 2.99
CA ALA A 56 -20.25 5.97 1.81
C ALA A 56 -19.48 6.35 0.52
N VAL A 57 -18.49 7.24 0.64
CA VAL A 57 -17.61 7.61 -0.48
C VAL A 57 -16.71 6.44 -0.86
N LEU A 58 -16.12 5.77 0.14
CA LEU A 58 -15.30 4.58 -0.07
C LEU A 58 -16.08 3.48 -0.80
N GLU A 59 -17.31 3.23 -0.35
CA GLU A 59 -18.18 2.23 -0.97
C GLU A 59 -18.41 2.53 -2.46
N GLY A 60 -18.72 3.78 -2.81
CA GLY A 60 -18.91 4.19 -4.19
C GLY A 60 -17.64 4.08 -5.05
N ILE A 61 -16.49 4.50 -4.53
CA ILE A 61 -15.20 4.34 -5.22
C ILE A 61 -14.90 2.86 -5.47
N LEU A 62 -15.12 2.01 -4.47
CA LEU A 62 -14.92 0.57 -4.61
C LEU A 62 -15.94 -0.07 -5.56
N ALA A 63 -17.17 0.45 -5.62
CA ALA A 63 -18.19 -0.02 -6.57
C ALA A 63 -17.77 0.25 -8.02
N VAL A 64 -17.27 1.46 -8.32
CA VAL A 64 -16.72 1.77 -9.65
C VAL A 64 -15.50 0.89 -9.94
N ARG A 65 -14.61 0.68 -8.97
CA ARG A 65 -13.46 -0.21 -9.15
C ARG A 65 -13.87 -1.64 -9.49
N ARG A 66 -14.91 -2.18 -8.82
CA ARG A 66 -15.44 -3.51 -9.08
C ARG A 66 -16.18 -3.62 -10.42
N CYS A 67 -16.79 -2.53 -10.91
CA CYS A 67 -17.49 -2.55 -12.20
C CYS A 67 -16.52 -2.69 -13.38
N GLY A 68 -15.28 -2.20 -13.24
CA GLY A 68 -14.21 -2.38 -14.23
C GLY A 68 -14.46 -1.69 -15.57
N LEU A 69 -15.45 -0.80 -15.66
CA LEU A 69 -15.84 -0.11 -16.90
C LEU A 69 -14.87 1.01 -17.32
N THR A 70 -14.05 1.50 -16.37
CA THR A 70 -13.03 2.51 -16.64
C THR A 70 -11.78 2.26 -15.79
N ASN A 71 -10.67 2.88 -16.21
CA ASN A 71 -9.48 2.97 -15.39
C ASN A 71 -9.68 4.03 -14.28
N MET A 72 -9.23 3.74 -13.06
CA MET A 72 -9.38 4.65 -11.92
C MET A 72 -8.61 5.98 -12.06
N LEU A 73 -7.70 6.10 -13.04
CA LEU A 73 -7.03 7.37 -13.35
C LEU A 73 -7.91 8.34 -14.16
N ASP A 74 -8.97 7.84 -14.80
CA ASP A 74 -9.91 8.68 -15.57
C ASP A 74 -10.96 9.30 -14.63
N ARG A 75 -10.50 10.25 -13.81
CA ARG A 75 -11.31 10.87 -12.74
C ARG A 75 -12.69 11.38 -13.22
N PRO A 76 -12.82 12.07 -14.37
CA PRO A 76 -14.13 12.49 -14.86
C PRO A 76 -15.08 11.32 -15.12
N VAL A 77 -14.60 10.25 -15.76
CA VAL A 77 -15.42 9.06 -16.05
C VAL A 77 -15.75 8.29 -14.77
N VAL A 78 -14.83 8.24 -13.80
CA VAL A 78 -15.10 7.61 -12.50
C VAL A 78 -16.21 8.35 -11.74
N ALA A 79 -16.22 9.69 -11.76
CA ALA A 79 -17.27 10.47 -11.11
C ALA A 79 -18.65 10.22 -11.75
N ASP A 80 -18.73 10.26 -13.09
CA ASP A 80 -19.95 9.96 -13.85
C ASP A 80 -20.44 8.53 -13.61
N LEU A 81 -19.53 7.54 -13.54
CA LEU A 81 -19.88 6.17 -13.21
C LEU A 81 -20.35 6.01 -11.76
N ALA A 82 -19.73 6.71 -10.80
CA ALA A 82 -20.19 6.68 -9.41
C ALA A 82 -21.62 7.20 -9.30
N GLU A 83 -21.96 8.27 -10.02
CA GLU A 83 -23.33 8.80 -10.06
C GLU A 83 -24.31 7.79 -10.69
N LYS A 84 -23.95 7.20 -11.85
CA LYS A 84 -24.76 6.17 -12.54
C LYS A 84 -24.98 4.90 -11.72
N LEU A 85 -24.02 4.56 -10.85
CA LEU A 85 -24.12 3.41 -9.95
C LEU A 85 -24.89 3.72 -8.66
N GLY A 86 -25.40 4.95 -8.50
CA GLY A 86 -26.20 5.34 -7.34
C GLY A 86 -25.39 5.86 -6.15
N PHE A 87 -24.13 6.28 -6.37
CA PHE A 87 -23.26 6.85 -5.34
C PHE A 87 -22.97 8.35 -5.60
N PRO A 88 -23.99 9.23 -5.50
CA PRO A 88 -23.83 10.66 -5.79
C PRO A 88 -22.87 11.37 -4.83
N ASP A 89 -22.79 10.91 -3.58
CA ASP A 89 -21.83 11.44 -2.60
C ASP A 89 -20.38 11.12 -2.99
N ALA A 90 -20.13 9.93 -3.54
CA ALA A 90 -18.82 9.55 -4.06
C ALA A 90 -18.47 10.36 -5.31
N ALA A 91 -19.41 10.52 -6.25
CA ALA A 91 -19.23 11.35 -7.44
C ALA A 91 -18.83 12.79 -7.08
N ARG A 92 -19.62 13.43 -6.20
CA ARG A 92 -19.34 14.78 -5.70
C ARG A 92 -17.98 14.86 -5.00
N TRP A 93 -17.63 13.86 -4.18
CA TRP A 93 -16.34 13.84 -3.49
C TRP A 93 -15.16 13.78 -4.47
N ILE A 94 -15.22 12.90 -5.48
CA ILE A 94 -14.19 12.75 -6.51
C ILE A 94 -13.97 14.05 -7.31
N GLU A 95 -15.05 14.77 -7.61
CA GLU A 95 -14.98 16.04 -8.32
C GLU A 95 -14.33 17.15 -7.48
N THR A 96 -14.69 17.21 -6.20
CA THR A 96 -14.27 18.26 -5.25
C THR A 96 -12.89 18.03 -4.64
N HIS A 97 -12.40 16.78 -4.61
CA HIS A 97 -11.12 16.41 -4.00
C HIS A 97 -10.17 15.77 -5.02
N PRO A 98 -9.78 16.48 -6.11
CA PRO A 98 -8.94 15.91 -7.17
C PRO A 98 -7.59 15.38 -6.68
N ARG A 99 -6.97 16.10 -5.74
CA ARG A 99 -5.65 15.76 -5.19
C ARG A 99 -5.73 14.50 -4.34
N ASP A 100 -6.68 14.46 -3.42
CA ASP A 100 -6.84 13.35 -2.48
C ASP A 100 -7.33 12.10 -3.19
N TYR A 101 -8.19 12.25 -4.22
CA TYR A 101 -8.54 11.15 -5.10
C TYR A 101 -7.31 10.57 -5.80
N ALA A 102 -6.48 11.41 -6.43
CA ALA A 102 -5.26 10.95 -7.10
C ALA A 102 -4.30 10.25 -6.12
N GLU A 103 -4.12 10.82 -4.92
CA GLU A 103 -3.30 10.23 -3.87
C GLU A 103 -3.86 8.87 -3.41
N GLY A 104 -5.17 8.76 -3.24
CA GLY A 104 -5.85 7.52 -2.85
C GLY A 104 -5.81 6.43 -3.92
N VAL A 105 -5.75 6.79 -5.21
CA VAL A 105 -5.53 5.81 -6.28
C VAL A 105 -4.15 5.14 -6.15
N PHE A 106 -3.13 5.86 -5.71
CA PHE A 106 -1.77 5.32 -5.56
C PHE A 106 -1.50 4.69 -4.17
N ARG A 107 -2.03 5.29 -3.10
CA ARG A 107 -1.75 4.88 -1.72
C ARG A 107 -2.84 4.01 -1.11
N GLY A 108 -4.01 3.96 -1.72
CA GLY A 108 -5.21 3.33 -1.18
C GLY A 108 -6.15 4.32 -0.51
N PHE A 109 -7.40 3.89 -0.36
CA PHE A 109 -8.44 4.62 0.36
C PHE A 109 -8.81 3.86 1.63
N GLU A 110 -9.04 4.58 2.70
CA GLU A 110 -9.44 4.05 4.00
C GLU A 110 -10.73 4.74 4.45
N ALA A 111 -11.60 4.00 5.14
CA ALA A 111 -12.76 4.62 5.76
C ALA A 111 -12.30 5.49 6.92
N GLU A 112 -12.86 6.69 7.06
CA GLU A 112 -12.79 7.42 8.31
C GLU A 112 -13.35 6.53 9.43
N GLU A 113 -12.59 6.37 10.52
CA GLU A 113 -13.10 5.74 11.72
C GLU A 113 -14.35 6.50 12.16
N GLY A 114 -15.51 5.88 11.98
CA GLY A 114 -16.74 6.40 12.53
C GLY A 114 -16.55 6.51 14.04
N GLY A 115 -16.45 7.74 14.54
CA GLY A 115 -16.60 8.02 15.96
C GLY A 115 -17.98 7.57 16.40
N GLY A 116 -18.07 6.30 16.80
CA GLY A 116 -19.26 5.72 17.40
C GLY A 116 -19.59 6.50 18.67
N ARG A 117 -20.73 7.18 18.66
CA ARG A 117 -21.44 7.54 19.88
C ARG A 117 -22.23 6.35 20.38
#